data_AF-A0A957JJW2-F1
#
_entry.id   AF-A0A957JJW2-F1
#
_cell.length_a   1.000
_cell.length_b   1.000
_cell.length_c   1.000
_cell.angle_alpha   90.00
_cell.angle_beta   90.00
_cell.angle_gamma   90.00
#
_symmetry.space_group_name_H-M   'P 1'
#
loop_
_entity.id
_entity.type
_entity.pdbx_description
1 polymer ?
#
loop_
_entity_poly.entity_id
_entity_poly.type
_entity_poly.pdbx_seq_one_letter_code
_entity_poly.pdbx_strand_id
1 'polypeptide(L)'
;MTKPGQTLYPNDNDKHGTNVNLIRTLENNDMAWKQVIKYWLGYNIDQKQFLFYYQLDGEATINQIKPSAADFAGLADMFRNEGPIHFETTGRYFTTAAEDVGEGE
;
A
#
# COMPACT_ATOMS: atom_id res chain seq x y z
N MET A 1 -6.43 -35.66 8.63
CA MET A 1 -6.97 -34.70 7.63
C MET A 1 -6.13 -33.44 7.69
N THR A 2 -5.15 -33.32 6.79
CA THR A 2 -4.22 -32.19 6.66
C THR A 2 -4.70 -31.27 5.53
N LYS A 3 -4.68 -29.95 5.76
CA LYS A 3 -5.07 -28.95 4.75
C LYS A 3 -3.98 -28.84 3.65
N PRO A 4 -4.33 -28.67 2.37
CA PRO A 4 -3.36 -28.57 1.28
C PRO A 4 -2.64 -27.22 1.30
N GLY A 5 -1.32 -27.23 1.08
CA GLY A 5 -0.51 -26.02 0.83
C GLY A 5 0.80 -25.85 1.62
N GLN A 6 1.19 -26.77 2.50
CA GLN A 6 2.47 -26.66 3.22
C GLN A 6 3.57 -27.47 2.53
N THR A 7 4.54 -26.78 1.94
CA THR A 7 5.78 -27.40 1.47
C THR A 7 6.76 -27.50 2.64
N LEU A 8 6.97 -28.71 3.14
CA LEU A 8 8.00 -29.04 4.13
C LEU A 8 9.34 -29.20 3.40
N TYR A 9 10.30 -28.31 3.66
CA TYR A 9 11.68 -28.55 3.23
C TYR A 9 12.36 -29.52 4.22
N PRO A 10 13.02 -30.58 3.76
CA PRO A 10 13.79 -31.45 4.65
C PRO A 10 15.01 -30.68 5.18
N ASN A 11 15.20 -30.72 6.50
CA ASN A 11 16.31 -30.08 7.19
C ASN A 11 17.46 -31.11 7.27
N ASP A 12 18.57 -30.85 6.60
CA ASP A 12 19.78 -31.66 6.75
C ASP A 12 20.36 -31.43 8.15
N ASN A 13 20.62 -32.55 8.83
CA ASN A 13 20.93 -32.62 10.25
C ASN A 13 22.29 -32.01 10.60
N ASP A 14 22.31 -30.78 11.12
CA ASP A 14 23.39 -30.35 12.00
C ASP A 14 23.08 -30.72 13.45
N LYS A 15 23.92 -31.62 13.95
CA LYS A 15 23.93 -32.19 15.30
C LYS A 15 24.19 -31.08 16.32
N HIS A 16 23.16 -30.41 16.82
CA HIS A 16 23.03 -29.93 18.21
C HIS A 16 21.63 -29.30 18.35
N GLY A 17 20.82 -29.87 19.23
CA GLY A 17 19.39 -29.58 19.32
C GLY A 17 19.07 -28.12 19.58
N THR A 18 18.45 -27.47 18.60
CA THR A 18 17.40 -26.49 18.81
C THR A 18 16.49 -26.53 17.59
N ASN A 19 15.28 -27.07 17.73
CA ASN A 19 14.24 -26.91 16.72
C ASN A 19 13.75 -25.47 16.74
N VAL A 20 14.52 -24.57 16.15
CA VAL A 20 14.01 -23.26 15.76
C VAL A 20 13.14 -23.52 14.53
N ASN A 21 11.83 -23.65 14.77
CA ASN A 21 10.84 -23.44 13.72
C ASN A 21 11.06 -22.01 13.20
N LEU A 22 11.91 -21.88 12.19
CA LEU A 22 11.98 -20.71 11.34
C LEU A 22 10.65 -20.67 10.58
N ILE A 23 9.61 -20.18 11.26
CA ILE A 23 8.49 -19.54 10.58
C ILE A 23 9.12 -18.28 9.97
N ARG A 24 9.74 -18.44 8.80
CA ARG A 24 9.90 -17.33 7.88
C ARG A 24 8.47 -16.94 7.55
N THR A 25 7.93 -15.97 8.29
CA THR A 25 6.98 -15.04 7.71
C THR A 25 7.65 -14.61 6.42
N LEU A 26 7.12 -15.10 5.30
CA LEU A 26 7.40 -14.51 4.01
C LEU A 26 6.81 -13.11 4.13
N GLU A 27 7.58 -12.20 4.73
CA GLU A 27 7.45 -10.78 4.43
C GLU A 27 7.78 -10.75 2.94
N ASN A 28 6.72 -10.89 2.13
CA ASN A 28 6.78 -10.58 0.73
C ASN A 28 7.37 -9.17 0.67
N ASN A 29 8.66 -9.09 0.37
CA ASN A 29 9.29 -7.91 -0.21
C ASN A 29 8.78 -7.72 -1.66
N ASP A 30 7.53 -8.10 -1.95
CA ASP A 30 6.78 -7.51 -3.04
C ASP A 30 6.69 -6.04 -2.68
N MET A 31 7.08 -5.15 -3.59
CA MET A 31 6.87 -3.72 -3.43
C MET A 31 5.44 -3.51 -2.92
N ALA A 32 5.29 -3.02 -1.70
CA ALA A 32 4.03 -3.13 -0.97
C ALA A 32 3.09 -2.01 -1.41
N TRP A 33 2.66 -2.10 -2.66
CA TRP A 33 1.67 -1.24 -3.30
C TRP A 33 0.28 -1.60 -2.78
N LYS A 34 -0.49 -0.59 -2.40
CA LYS A 34 -1.91 -0.73 -2.06
C LYS A 34 -2.75 0.23 -2.86
N GLN A 35 -3.87 -0.24 -3.40
CA GLN A 35 -4.82 0.64 -4.08
C GLN A 35 -5.50 1.58 -3.07
N VAL A 36 -5.72 2.82 -3.46
CA VAL A 36 -6.58 3.74 -2.71
C VAL A 36 -8.04 3.49 -3.11
N ILE A 37 -8.85 3.03 -2.16
CA ILE A 37 -10.26 2.65 -2.42
C ILE A 37 -11.25 3.78 -2.10
N LYS A 38 -10.84 4.75 -1.27
CA LYS A 38 -11.62 5.95 -0.95
C LYS A 38 -10.68 7.11 -0.66
N TYR A 39 -11.11 8.31 -0.99
CA TYR A 39 -10.42 9.54 -0.59
C TYR A 39 -11.42 10.67 -0.31
N TRP A 40 -10.98 11.64 0.49
CA TRP A 40 -11.73 12.86 0.77
C TRP A 40 -10.79 14.06 0.85
N LEU A 41 -11.25 15.16 0.27
CA LEU A 41 -10.61 16.46 0.34
C LEU A 41 -11.37 17.32 1.35
N GLY A 42 -10.67 17.95 2.29
CA GLY A 42 -11.27 18.78 3.33
C GLY A 42 -10.50 20.07 3.55
N TYR A 43 -11.23 21.10 3.99
CA TYR A 43 -10.65 22.35 4.48
C TYR A 43 -11.25 22.68 5.85
N ASN A 44 -10.42 22.78 6.87
CA ASN A 44 -10.82 23.24 8.19
C ASN A 44 -10.78 24.77 8.22
N ILE A 45 -11.94 25.40 8.39
CA ILE A 45 -12.10 26.86 8.37
C ILE A 45 -11.42 27.51 9.58
N ASP A 46 -11.61 26.94 10.78
CA ASP A 46 -11.10 27.51 12.02
C ASP A 46 -9.56 27.47 12.07
N GLN A 47 -8.98 26.35 11.60
CA GLN A 47 -7.54 26.13 11.58
C GLN A 47 -6.87 26.60 10.30
N LYS A 48 -7.65 27.07 9.30
CA LYS A 48 -7.20 27.40 7.94
C LYS A 48 -6.30 26.32 7.33
N GLN A 49 -6.68 25.05 7.50
CA GLN A 49 -5.84 23.89 7.20
C GLN A 49 -6.48 22.96 6.16
N PHE A 50 -5.70 22.57 5.15
CA PHE A 50 -6.08 21.53 4.20
C PHE A 50 -5.90 20.14 4.82
N LEU A 51 -6.83 19.25 4.48
CA LEU A 51 -6.91 17.89 4.99
C LEU A 51 -7.14 16.96 3.81
N PHE A 52 -6.30 15.93 3.70
CA PHE A 52 -6.47 14.89 2.71
C PHE A 52 -6.58 13.54 3.43
N TYR A 53 -7.66 12.83 3.16
CA TYR A 53 -7.96 11.54 3.76
C TYR A 53 -7.96 10.46 2.69
N TYR A 54 -7.46 9.27 3.01
CA TYR A 54 -7.52 8.13 2.11
C TYR A 54 -7.63 6.80 2.85
N GLN A 55 -8.27 5.83 2.22
CA GLN A 55 -8.35 4.45 2.71
C GLN A 55 -7.67 3.54 1.70
N LEU A 56 -6.75 2.70 2.17
CA LEU A 56 -6.07 1.71 1.35
C LEU A 56 -6.87 0.40 1.34
N ASP A 57 -6.76 -0.36 0.25
CA ASP A 57 -7.38 -1.67 0.16
C ASP A 57 -6.83 -2.61 1.24
N GLY A 58 -7.72 -3.44 1.80
CA GLY A 58 -7.43 -4.31 2.94
C GLY A 58 -7.20 -3.59 4.27
N GLU A 59 -7.27 -2.26 4.34
CA GLU A 59 -7.18 -1.50 5.59
C GLU A 59 -8.55 -1.01 6.07
N ALA A 60 -8.84 -1.22 7.36
CA ALA A 60 -10.02 -0.62 8.00
C ALA A 60 -9.79 0.84 8.41
N THR A 61 -8.53 1.28 8.43
CA THR A 61 -8.12 2.61 8.91
C THR A 61 -8.22 3.65 7.80
N ILE A 62 -8.66 4.85 8.16
CA ILE A 62 -8.58 6.03 7.30
C ILE A 62 -7.29 6.78 7.64
N ASN A 63 -6.42 6.94 6.66
CA ASN A 63 -5.19 7.70 6.76
C ASN A 63 -5.47 9.19 6.53
N GLN A 64 -4.72 10.06 7.20
CA GLN A 64 -4.85 11.52 7.08
C GLN A 64 -3.47 12.15 6.88
N ILE A 65 -3.39 13.09 5.93
CA ILE A 65 -2.26 14.01 5.77
C ILE A 65 -2.74 15.47 5.76
N LYS A 66 -1.82 16.38 6.07
CA LYS A 66 -2.04 17.83 6.16
C LYS A 66 -1.11 18.54 5.16
N PRO A 67 -1.48 18.54 3.87
CA PRO A 67 -0.62 19.07 2.82
C PRO A 67 -0.52 20.60 2.85
N SER A 68 0.50 21.14 2.17
CA SER A 68 0.51 22.56 1.81
C SER A 68 -0.58 22.87 0.78
N ALA A 69 -0.85 24.16 0.51
CA ALA A 69 -1.83 24.55 -0.50
C ALA A 69 -1.45 24.04 -1.91
N ALA A 70 -0.17 24.08 -2.26
CA ALA A 70 0.33 23.61 -3.55
C ALA A 70 0.20 22.09 -3.67
N ASP A 71 0.61 21.35 -2.64
CA ASP A 71 0.49 19.89 -2.62
C ASP A 71 -0.98 19.44 -2.64
N PHE A 72 -1.85 20.16 -1.93
CA PHE A 72 -3.29 19.86 -1.94
C PHE A 72 -3.90 20.02 -3.32
N ALA A 73 -3.52 21.08 -4.06
CA ALA A 73 -3.96 21.27 -5.44
C ALA A 73 -3.45 20.14 -6.36
N GLY A 74 -2.18 19.76 -6.24
CA GLY A 74 -1.62 18.64 -7.02
C GLY A 74 -2.27 17.29 -6.71
N LEU A 75 -2.50 16.99 -5.42
CA LEU A 75 -3.22 15.80 -4.99
C LEU A 75 -4.67 15.81 -5.48
N ALA A 76 -5.36 16.95 -5.40
CA ALA A 76 -6.73 17.08 -5.87
C ALA A 76 -6.85 16.84 -7.38
N ASP A 77 -5.90 17.35 -8.16
CA ASP A 77 -5.86 17.16 -9.60
C ASP A 77 -5.61 15.69 -9.98
N MET A 78 -4.57 15.08 -9.40
CA MET A 78 -4.24 13.67 -9.61
C MET A 78 -5.42 12.75 -9.26
N PHE A 79 -6.00 12.86 -8.05
CA PHE A 79 -7.09 11.97 -7.63
C PHE A 79 -8.44 12.21 -8.33
N ARG A 80 -8.62 13.37 -8.97
CA ARG A 80 -9.84 13.71 -9.72
C ARG A 80 -9.80 13.17 -11.15
N ASN A 81 -8.63 13.22 -11.78
CA ASN A 81 -8.50 12.95 -13.21
C ASN A 81 -7.92 11.56 -13.50
N GLU A 82 -7.26 10.93 -12.52
CA GLU A 82 -6.56 9.66 -12.69
C GLU A 82 -7.22 8.55 -11.87
N GLY A 83 -7.18 7.33 -12.40
CA GLY A 83 -7.62 6.15 -11.67
C GLY A 83 -7.35 4.86 -12.44
N PRO A 84 -6.94 3.76 -11.77
CA PRO A 84 -6.81 3.60 -10.31
C PRO A 84 -5.54 4.23 -9.71
N ILE A 85 -5.66 4.73 -8.48
CA ILE A 85 -4.54 5.28 -7.70
C ILE A 85 -3.97 4.23 -6.74
N HIS A 86 -2.65 4.16 -6.65
CA HIS A 86 -1.92 3.28 -5.75
C HIS A 86 -1.03 4.08 -4.79
N PHE A 87 -0.74 3.48 -3.64
CA PHE A 87 0.15 4.00 -2.62
C PHE A 87 1.27 3.01 -2.36
N GLU A 88 2.52 3.45 -2.46
CA GLU A 88 3.70 2.66 -2.10
C GLU A 88 3.95 2.79 -0.61
N THR A 89 3.83 1.69 0.14
CA THR A 89 3.86 1.78 1.61
C THR A 89 5.25 1.98 2.21
N THR A 90 6.33 1.70 1.47
CA THR A 90 7.72 1.82 1.96
C THR A 90 8.22 3.26 1.93
N GLY A 91 8.14 3.90 0.75
CA GLY A 91 8.54 5.25 0.42
C GLY A 91 7.41 6.27 0.55
N ARG A 92 6.18 5.81 0.82
CA ARG A 92 5.02 6.63 1.20
C ARG A 92 4.63 7.69 0.17
N TYR A 93 4.45 7.27 -1.08
CA TYR A 93 4.01 8.15 -2.16
C TYR A 93 2.86 7.53 -2.96
N PHE A 94 2.11 8.39 -3.64
CA PHE A 94 1.03 8.00 -4.53
C PHE A 94 1.53 7.87 -5.97
N THR A 95 0.96 6.94 -6.71
CA THR A 95 1.17 6.80 -8.16
C THR A 95 -0.16 6.49 -8.84
N THR A 96 -0.31 6.93 -10.07
CA THR A 96 -1.34 6.42 -10.97
C THR A 96 -0.92 5.03 -11.47
N ALA A 97 -1.87 4.23 -11.92
CA ALA A 97 -1.53 3.02 -12.68
C ALA A 97 -0.76 3.40 -13.94
N ALA A 98 0.20 2.55 -14.35
CA ALA A 98 0.80 2.66 -15.66
C ALA A 98 -0.22 2.21 -16.70
N GLU A 99 -0.48 3.04 -17.72
CA GLU A 99 -1.07 2.54 -18.95
C GLU A 99 -0.04 1.62 -19.62
N ASP A 100 -0.49 0.48 -20.15
CA ASP A 100 0.36 -0.35 -21.00
C ASP A 100 0.73 0.49 -22.24
N VAL A 101 2.02 0.79 -22.38
CA VAL A 101 2.53 1.54 -23.54
C VAL A 101 2.49 0.60 -24.74
N GLY A 102 1.32 0.44 -25.38
CA GLY A 102 1.19 -0.48 -26.51
C GLY A 102 -0.18 -0.94 -26.97
N GLU A 103 -1.32 -0.50 -26.41
CA GLU A 103 -2.61 -0.75 -27.09
C GLU A 103 -2.83 0.31 -28.17
N GLY A 104 -2.40 -0.06 -29.38
CA GLY A 104 -2.23 0.80 -30.53
C GLY A 104 -3.51 1.39 -31.12
N GLU A 105 -3.31 2.53 -31.78
CA GLU A 105 -4.00 2.83 -33.05
C GLU A 105 -3.58 1.83 -34.15
#